data_AF-A0A1Q5PB60-F1
#
_entry.id   AF-A0A1Q5PB60-F1
#
_cell.length_a   1.000
_cell.length_b   1.000
_cell.length_c   1.000
_cell.angle_alpha   90.00
_cell.angle_beta   90.00
_cell.angle_gamma   90.00
#
_symmetry.space_group_name_H-M   'P 1'
#
loop_
_entity.id
_entity.type
_entity.pdbx_description
1 polymer ?
#
loop_
_entity_poly.entity_id
_entity_poly.type
_entity_poly.pdbx_seq_one_letter_code
_entity_poly.pdbx_strand_id
1 'polypeptide(L)'
;MRLKHWQVFLILLFIQLLNNFSYTDNHAVTQVCVTAGYLLFLSMLLIYGHRLYDYLPRKVELSYTLFVLNCFLLAAVALVALLLTGKPDVQFTGIYALPALYLLYAMIHVVAFPAKVLCSAELKREAKAGEYAGTFFMIIFWPFCIWFVQPRVNNLIRYYKPGLE
;
A
#
# COMPACT_ATOMS: atom_id res chain seq x y z
N MET A 1 -4.56 6.28 -13.82
CA MET A 1 -4.82 5.25 -14.86
C MET A 1 -6.28 4.88 -14.74
N ARG A 2 -7.07 4.87 -15.83
CA ARG A 2 -8.40 4.23 -15.83
C ARG A 2 -8.21 2.71 -15.86
N LEU A 3 -7.62 2.14 -14.81
CA LEU A 3 -7.52 0.69 -14.69
C LEU A 3 -8.94 0.16 -14.50
N LYS A 4 -9.36 -0.74 -15.38
CA LYS A 4 -10.61 -1.48 -15.19
C LYS A 4 -10.46 -2.31 -13.91
N HIS A 5 -11.52 -2.43 -13.13
CA HIS A 5 -11.53 -3.17 -11.86
C HIS A 5 -10.94 -4.58 -12.01
N TRP A 6 -11.17 -5.23 -13.15
CA TRP A 6 -10.59 -6.52 -13.53
C TRP A 6 -9.05 -6.52 -13.67
N GLN A 7 -8.43 -5.44 -14.14
CA GLN A 7 -6.95 -5.37 -14.23
C GLN A 7 -6.33 -5.32 -12.83
N VAL A 8 -6.94 -4.54 -11.93
CA VAL A 8 -6.51 -4.47 -10.52
C VAL A 8 -6.74 -5.81 -9.83
N PHE A 9 -7.85 -6.50 -10.14
CA PHE A 9 -8.10 -7.85 -9.69
C PHE A 9 -7.01 -8.84 -10.09
N LEU A 10 -6.63 -8.88 -11.38
CA LEU A 10 -5.61 -9.81 -11.86
C LEU A 10 -4.24 -9.52 -11.25
N ILE A 11 -3.88 -8.24 -11.08
CA ILE A 11 -2.63 -7.84 -10.41
C ILE A 11 -2.62 -8.30 -8.96
N LEU A 12 -3.69 -8.03 -8.21
CA LEU A 12 -3.78 -8.42 -6.80
C LEU A 12 -3.85 -9.95 -6.63
N LEU A 13 -4.54 -10.65 -7.53
CA LEU A 13 -4.55 -12.12 -7.57
C LEU A 13 -3.14 -12.66 -7.79
N PHE A 14 -2.40 -12.11 -8.74
CA PHE A 14 -1.02 -12.51 -9.03
C PHE A 14 -0.08 -12.25 -7.84
N ILE A 15 -0.21 -11.08 -7.19
CA ILE A 15 0.52 -10.76 -5.96
C ILE A 15 0.20 -11.77 -4.85
N GLN A 16 -1.08 -12.14 -4.69
CA GLN A 16 -1.48 -13.11 -3.67
C GLN A 16 -0.93 -14.51 -3.97
N LEU A 17 -0.91 -14.92 -5.24
CA LEU A 17 -0.30 -16.18 -5.66
C LEU A 17 1.20 -16.20 -5.34
N LEU A 18 1.93 -15.11 -5.60
CA LEU A 18 3.34 -14.99 -5.23
C LEU A 18 3.57 -15.04 -3.71
N ASN A 19 2.75 -14.32 -2.94
CA ASN A 19 2.85 -14.27 -1.48
C ASN A 19 2.50 -15.60 -0.78
N ASN A 20 1.68 -16.45 -1.42
CA ASN A 20 1.31 -17.77 -0.89
C ASN A 20 2.06 -18.90 -1.58
N PHE A 21 2.98 -18.58 -2.50
CA PHE A 21 3.81 -19.57 -3.14
C PHE A 21 4.73 -20.21 -2.10
N SER A 22 4.62 -21.52 -1.92
CA SER A 22 5.51 -22.30 -1.06
C SER A 22 6.10 -23.44 -1.88
N TYR A 23 7.43 -23.55 -1.83
CA TYR A 23 8.16 -24.63 -2.47
C TYR A 23 9.07 -25.28 -1.43
N THR A 24 8.67 -26.47 -0.99
CA THR A 24 9.24 -27.18 0.16
C THR A 24 10.73 -27.49 0.00
N ASP A 25 11.18 -27.77 -1.23
CA ASP A 25 12.56 -28.18 -1.49
C ASP A 25 13.55 -27.02 -1.51
N ASN A 26 13.09 -25.77 -1.67
CA ASN A 26 13.96 -24.60 -1.72
C ASN A 26 13.34 -23.37 -1.04
N HIS A 27 13.76 -23.14 0.21
CA HIS A 27 13.35 -21.98 1.00
C HIS A 27 13.75 -20.64 0.37
N ALA A 28 14.87 -20.57 -0.35
CA ALA A 28 15.31 -19.33 -0.99
C ALA A 28 14.34 -18.93 -2.12
N VAL A 29 13.89 -19.89 -2.93
CA VAL A 29 12.88 -19.62 -3.98
C VAL A 29 11.57 -19.12 -3.36
N THR A 30 11.13 -19.77 -2.27
CA THR A 30 9.94 -19.33 -1.51
C THR A 30 10.09 -17.88 -1.03
N GLN A 31 11.22 -17.54 -0.41
CA GLN A 31 11.46 -16.17 0.07
C GLN A 31 11.55 -15.14 -1.06
N VAL A 32 12.18 -15.48 -2.18
CA VAL A 32 12.24 -14.60 -3.35
C VAL A 32 10.84 -14.31 -3.88
N CYS A 33 9.98 -15.33 -4.03
CA CYS A 33 8.61 -15.17 -4.49
C CYS A 33 7.77 -14.29 -3.54
N VAL A 34 7.86 -14.54 -2.23
CA VAL A 34 7.14 -13.76 -1.21
C VAL A 34 7.63 -12.31 -1.18
N THR A 35 8.95 -12.07 -1.16
CA THR A 35 9.49 -10.71 -1.17
C THR A 35 9.13 -9.98 -2.47
N ALA A 36 9.14 -10.64 -3.61
CA ALA A 36 8.70 -10.06 -4.87
C ALA A 36 7.21 -9.67 -4.83
N GLY A 37 6.34 -10.54 -4.30
CA GLY A 37 4.92 -10.24 -4.09
C GLY A 37 4.71 -9.02 -3.19
N TYR A 38 5.43 -8.94 -2.07
CA TYR A 38 5.39 -7.80 -1.15
C TYR A 38 5.85 -6.48 -1.81
N LEU A 39 6.97 -6.50 -2.55
CA LEU A 39 7.49 -5.32 -3.25
C LEU A 39 6.53 -4.85 -4.35
N LEU A 40 5.89 -5.78 -5.08
CA LEU A 40 4.86 -5.44 -6.05
C LEU A 40 3.66 -4.78 -5.37
N PHE A 41 3.20 -5.30 -4.24
CA PHE A 41 2.11 -4.68 -3.46
C PHE A 41 2.47 -3.26 -2.98
N LEU A 42 3.68 -3.08 -2.47
CA LEU A 42 4.16 -1.79 -2.01
C LEU A 42 4.29 -0.78 -3.16
N SER A 43 4.79 -1.24 -4.33
CA SER A 43 4.86 -0.40 -5.54
C SER A 43 3.47 0.05 -6.00
N MET A 44 2.46 -0.82 -5.90
CA MET A 44 1.08 -0.47 -6.21
C MET A 44 0.59 0.64 -5.26
N LEU A 45 0.75 0.49 -3.94
CA LEU A 45 0.36 1.52 -2.98
C LEU A 45 1.06 2.86 -3.23
N LEU A 46 2.35 2.83 -3.57
CA LEU A 46 3.12 4.03 -3.92
C LEU A 46 2.52 4.75 -5.13
N ILE A 47 2.19 4.01 -6.20
CA ILE A 47 1.58 4.57 -7.41
C ILE A 47 0.20 5.16 -7.11
N TYR A 48 -0.64 4.46 -6.33
CA TYR A 48 -1.94 4.97 -5.92
C TYR A 48 -1.80 6.24 -5.08
N GLY A 49 -0.93 6.23 -4.07
CA GLY A 49 -0.67 7.37 -3.20
C GLY A 49 -0.18 8.60 -3.98
N HIS A 50 0.82 8.43 -4.85
CA HIS A 50 1.34 9.51 -5.69
C HIS A 50 0.29 10.09 -6.62
N ARG A 51 -0.47 9.24 -7.33
CA ARG A 51 -1.49 9.71 -8.28
C ARG A 51 -2.66 10.39 -7.59
N LEU A 52 -3.10 9.88 -6.44
CA LEU A 52 -4.19 10.50 -5.68
C LEU A 52 -3.77 11.84 -5.09
N TYR A 53 -2.48 12.00 -4.76
CA TYR A 53 -1.93 13.24 -4.24
C TYR A 53 -2.05 14.39 -5.24
N ASP A 54 -1.93 14.12 -6.55
CA ASP A 54 -2.13 15.12 -7.61
C ASP A 54 -3.55 15.73 -7.63
N TYR A 55 -4.55 15.04 -7.06
CA TYR A 55 -5.95 15.49 -6.99
C TYR A 55 -6.30 16.12 -5.64
N LEU A 56 -5.34 16.25 -4.74
CA LEU A 56 -5.55 16.82 -3.42
C LEU A 56 -5.78 18.34 -3.54
N PRO A 57 -6.80 18.91 -2.89
CA PRO A 57 -7.01 20.35 -2.90
C PRO A 57 -5.82 21.07 -2.24
N ARG A 58 -5.38 22.20 -2.81
CA ARG A 58 -4.21 22.98 -2.36
C ARG A 58 -4.18 23.36 -0.86
N LYS A 59 -5.34 23.35 -0.20
CA LYS A 59 -5.48 23.70 1.23
C LYS A 59 -5.21 22.52 2.19
N VAL A 60 -4.96 21.33 1.67
CA VAL A 60 -4.72 20.13 2.48
C VAL A 60 -3.26 19.73 2.34
N GLU A 61 -2.51 19.86 3.42
CA GLU A 61 -1.09 19.51 3.45
C GLU A 61 -0.92 18.11 4.06
N LEU A 62 -0.84 17.09 3.20
CA LEU A 62 -0.45 15.74 3.63
C LEU A 62 1.05 15.56 3.41
N SER A 63 1.72 14.91 4.37
CA SER A 63 3.15 14.64 4.35
C SER A 63 3.51 13.53 3.33
N TYR A 64 3.50 13.89 2.05
CA TYR A 64 3.89 12.98 0.97
C TYR A 64 5.31 12.44 1.14
N THR A 65 6.24 13.28 1.62
CA THR A 65 7.63 12.87 1.90
C THR A 65 7.71 11.74 2.92
N LEU A 66 6.91 11.80 4.00
CA LEU A 66 6.86 10.76 5.02
C LEU A 66 6.32 9.44 4.44
N PHE A 67 5.30 9.52 3.59
CA PHE A 67 4.74 8.36 2.90
C PHE A 67 5.79 7.67 2.01
N VAL A 68 6.50 8.44 1.19
CA VAL A 68 7.55 7.92 0.31
C VAL A 68 8.72 7.33 1.10
N LEU A 69 9.16 8.03 2.15
CA LEU A 69 10.22 7.55 3.05
C LEU A 69 9.84 6.20 3.68
N ASN A 70 8.62 6.07 4.21
CA ASN A 70 8.14 4.83 4.81
C ASN A 70 8.01 3.70 3.77
N CYS A 71 7.61 4.00 2.53
CA CYS A 71 7.61 3.02 1.44
C CYS A 71 9.02 2.48 1.18
N PHE A 72 10.01 3.38 1.04
CA PHE A 72 11.39 2.98 0.80
C PHE A 72 11.99 2.22 1.99
N LEU A 73 11.68 2.62 3.22
CA LEU A 73 12.12 1.92 4.42
C LEU A 73 11.60 0.47 4.44
N LEU A 74 10.29 0.27 4.20
CA LEU A 74 9.70 -1.06 4.17
C LEU A 74 10.26 -1.93 3.03
N ALA A 75 10.50 -1.33 1.85
CA ALA A 75 11.14 -2.03 0.74
C ALA A 75 12.58 -2.45 1.09
N ALA A 76 13.36 -1.57 1.72
CA ALA A 76 14.72 -1.87 2.16
C ALA A 76 14.74 -3.00 3.20
N VAL A 77 13.82 -2.96 4.18
CA VAL A 77 13.70 -4.02 5.19
C VAL A 77 13.32 -5.36 4.56
N ALA A 78 12.40 -5.37 3.59
CA ALA A 78 12.02 -6.59 2.87
C ALA A 78 13.18 -7.18 2.06
N LEU A 79 14.02 -6.33 1.46
CA LEU A 79 15.23 -6.75 0.73
C LEU A 79 16.32 -7.28 1.67
N VAL A 80 16.54 -6.61 2.80
CA VAL A 80 17.49 -7.09 3.82
C VAL A 80 17.02 -8.44 4.37
N ALA A 81 15.73 -8.60 4.67
CA ALA A 81 15.17 -9.86 5.12
C ALA A 81 15.35 -10.99 4.09
N LEU A 82 15.29 -10.68 2.79
CA LEU A 82 15.58 -11.64 1.72
C LEU A 82 17.06 -12.06 1.69
N LEU A 83 17.99 -11.12 1.88
CA LEU A 83 19.43 -11.41 1.87
C LEU A 83 19.89 -12.19 3.10
N LEU A 84 19.23 -12.00 4.23
CA LEU A 84 19.56 -12.67 5.49
C LEU A 84 19.05 -14.13 5.57
N THR A 85 18.74 -14.76 4.43
CA THR A 85 18.26 -16.15 4.26
C THR A 85 18.53 -17.06 5.47
N GLY A 86 17.50 -17.26 6.28
CA GLY A 86 17.55 -17.92 7.58
C GLY A 86 16.61 -17.15 8.51
N LYS A 87 15.75 -17.84 9.27
CA LYS A 87 14.90 -17.16 10.28
C LYS A 87 15.86 -16.43 11.22
N PRO A 88 16.00 -15.10 11.16
CA PRO A 88 16.73 -14.44 12.22
C PRO A 88 15.70 -14.48 13.36
N ASP A 89 16.00 -15.26 14.40
CA ASP A 89 15.18 -15.33 15.61
C ASP A 89 15.39 -14.01 16.36
N VAL A 90 14.94 -12.91 15.75
CA VAL A 90 15.13 -11.55 16.24
C VAL A 90 14.07 -11.34 17.30
N GLN A 91 14.40 -11.73 18.52
CA GLN A 91 13.58 -11.42 19.67
C GLN A 91 13.73 -9.93 19.98
N PHE A 92 12.75 -9.14 19.55
CA PHE A 92 12.67 -7.72 19.86
C PHE A 92 12.25 -7.53 21.32
N THR A 93 13.21 -7.58 22.24
CA THR A 93 12.96 -7.34 23.68
C THR A 93 13.48 -5.96 24.11
N GLY A 94 12.76 -5.32 25.04
CA GLY A 94 13.15 -4.03 25.62
C GLY A 94 13.20 -2.89 24.60
N ILE A 95 14.26 -2.08 24.66
CA ILE A 95 14.41 -0.88 23.81
C ILE A 95 14.54 -1.21 22.31
N TYR A 96 14.97 -2.43 21.98
CA TYR A 96 15.04 -2.92 20.61
C TYR A 96 13.67 -3.22 20.00
N ALA A 97 12.59 -3.16 20.78
CA ALA A 97 11.22 -3.18 20.26
C ALA A 97 10.83 -1.86 19.56
N LEU A 98 11.53 -0.75 19.81
CA LEU A 98 11.20 0.55 19.21
C LEU A 98 11.28 0.53 17.66
N PRO A 99 12.35 -0.01 17.03
CA PRO A 99 12.35 -0.23 15.57
C PRO A 99 11.18 -1.07 15.08
N ALA A 100 10.82 -2.15 15.77
CA ALA A 100 9.71 -3.02 15.37
C ALA A 100 8.36 -2.27 15.44
N LEU A 101 8.15 -1.46 16.48
CA LEU A 101 6.97 -0.60 16.61
C LEU A 101 6.93 0.47 15.51
N TYR A 102 8.08 1.04 15.14
CA TYR A 102 8.14 1.98 14.02
C TYR A 102 7.84 1.30 12.69
N LEU A 103 8.31 0.08 12.45
CA LEU A 103 7.98 -0.68 11.25
C LEU A 103 6.49 -0.99 11.16
N LEU A 104 5.86 -1.33 12.29
CA LEU A 104 4.41 -1.48 12.38
C LEU A 104 3.69 -0.18 12.04
N TYR A 105 4.14 0.94 12.61
CA TYR A 105 3.62 2.26 12.26
C TYR A 105 3.80 2.58 10.77
N ALA A 106 4.97 2.33 10.20
CA ALA A 106 5.26 2.59 8.79
C ALA A 106 4.35 1.76 7.88
N MET A 107 4.12 0.49 8.21
CA MET A 107 3.18 -0.38 7.49
C MET A 107 1.76 0.18 7.52
N ILE A 108 1.25 0.52 8.71
CA ILE A 108 -0.10 1.09 8.85
C ILE A 108 -0.19 2.42 8.09
N HIS A 109 0.81 3.29 8.23
CA HIS A 109 0.87 4.60 7.59
C HIS A 109 0.86 4.50 6.06
N VAL A 110 1.64 3.59 5.48
CA VAL A 110 1.73 3.41 4.02
C VAL A 110 0.39 2.93 3.43
N VAL A 111 -0.37 2.10 4.15
CA VAL A 111 -1.70 1.67 3.71
C VAL A 111 -2.76 2.74 3.97
N ALA A 112 -2.68 3.45 5.09
CA ALA A 112 -3.62 4.51 5.47
C ALA A 112 -3.49 5.76 4.61
N PHE A 113 -2.30 6.08 4.11
CA PHE A 113 -2.05 7.25 3.30
C PHE A 113 -2.94 7.33 2.04
N PRO A 114 -2.96 6.35 1.12
CA PRO A 114 -3.83 6.40 -0.06
C PRO A 114 -5.32 6.46 0.30
N ALA A 115 -5.76 5.80 1.38
CA ALA A 115 -7.13 5.92 1.89
C ALA A 115 -7.45 7.36 2.34
N LYS A 116 -6.54 7.98 3.11
CA LYS A 116 -6.68 9.36 3.60
C LYS A 116 -6.69 10.34 2.44
N VAL A 117 -5.79 10.19 1.47
CA VAL A 117 -5.70 11.05 0.28
C VAL A 117 -6.99 10.95 -0.55
N LEU A 118 -7.48 9.72 -0.81
CA LEU A 118 -8.73 9.51 -1.55
C LEU A 118 -9.92 10.20 -0.88
N CYS A 119 -10.14 9.95 0.41
CA CYS A 119 -11.22 10.60 1.15
C CYS A 119 -11.04 12.12 1.22
N SER A 120 -9.81 12.62 1.35
CA SER A 120 -9.54 14.06 1.42
C SER A 120 -9.81 14.76 0.08
N ALA A 121 -9.49 14.10 -1.03
CA ALA A 121 -9.75 14.59 -2.37
C ALA A 121 -11.26 14.63 -2.68
N GLU A 122 -12.02 13.62 -2.24
CA GLU A 122 -13.49 13.59 -2.36
C GLU A 122 -14.18 14.64 -1.50
N LEU A 123 -13.76 14.77 -0.23
CA LEU A 123 -14.33 15.74 0.71
C LEU A 123 -13.88 17.18 0.45
N LYS A 124 -12.88 17.37 -0.43
CA LYS A 124 -12.21 18.65 -0.68
C LYS A 124 -11.71 19.31 0.61
N ARG A 125 -11.31 18.52 1.62
CA ARG A 125 -10.70 18.95 2.89
C ARG A 125 -9.94 17.79 3.49
N GLU A 126 -9.15 18.02 4.53
CA GLU A 126 -8.47 16.92 5.20
C GLU A 126 -9.49 15.96 5.84
N ALA A 127 -9.35 14.67 5.52
CA ALA A 127 -10.18 13.62 6.08
C ALA A 127 -9.71 13.25 7.49
N LYS A 128 -10.66 13.19 8.43
CA LYS A 128 -10.43 12.73 9.81
C LYS A 128 -10.27 11.21 9.84
N ALA A 129 -9.63 10.68 10.88
CA ALA A 129 -9.40 9.24 11.06
C ALA A 129 -10.65 8.37 10.85
N GLY A 130 -11.79 8.76 11.42
CA GLY A 130 -13.05 8.03 11.25
C GLY A 130 -13.60 8.03 9.82
N GLU A 131 -13.26 9.03 9.01
CA GLU A 131 -13.80 9.19 7.65
C GLU A 131 -13.05 8.34 6.61
N TYR A 132 -11.79 7.99 6.87
CA TYR A 132 -11.01 7.12 5.99
C TYR A 132 -10.79 5.71 6.55
N ALA A 133 -11.14 5.43 7.82
CA ALA A 133 -11.00 4.11 8.43
C ALA A 133 -11.69 3.00 7.62
N GLY A 134 -12.91 3.24 7.13
CA GLY A 134 -13.62 2.29 6.26
C GLY A 134 -12.86 2.02 4.96
N THR A 135 -12.35 3.06 4.30
CA THR A 135 -11.53 2.93 3.08
C THR A 135 -10.23 2.20 3.37
N PHE A 136 -9.59 2.44 4.52
CA PHE A 136 -8.39 1.73 4.95
C PHE A 136 -8.62 0.22 5.08
N PHE A 137 -9.69 -0.19 5.77
CA PHE A 137 -10.06 -1.59 5.86
C PHE A 137 -10.42 -2.19 4.51
N MET A 138 -11.08 -1.44 3.61
CA MET A 138 -11.34 -1.92 2.24
C MET A 138 -10.05 -2.16 1.46
N ILE A 139 -9.00 -1.36 1.63
CA ILE A 139 -7.70 -1.58 0.97
C ILE A 139 -7.04 -2.87 1.49
N ILE A 140 -7.10 -3.13 2.80
CA ILE A 140 -6.51 -4.32 3.44
C ILE A 140 -7.29 -5.59 3.09
N PHE A 141 -8.62 -5.53 3.19
CA PHE A 141 -9.48 -6.68 2.95
C PHE A 141 -9.72 -6.83 1.46
N TRP A 142 -8.93 -7.70 0.85
CA TRP A 142 -9.28 -8.27 -0.44
C TRP A 142 -10.56 -9.13 -0.30
N PRO A 143 -11.54 -9.04 -1.21
CA PRO A 143 -11.54 -8.34 -2.50
C PRO A 143 -12.10 -6.89 -2.47
N PHE A 144 -12.52 -6.37 -1.32
CA PHE A 144 -13.25 -5.10 -1.23
C PHE A 144 -12.49 -3.90 -1.83
N CYS A 145 -11.15 -3.92 -1.79
CA CYS A 145 -10.31 -2.90 -2.43
C CYS A 145 -10.69 -2.68 -3.90
N ILE A 146 -10.97 -3.76 -4.64
CA ILE A 146 -11.21 -3.67 -6.08
C ILE A 146 -12.59 -3.10 -6.36
N TRP A 147 -13.64 -3.60 -5.69
CA TRP A 147 -15.01 -3.23 -6.05
C TRP A 147 -15.46 -1.92 -5.42
N PHE A 148 -14.89 -1.50 -4.30
CA PHE A 148 -15.32 -0.27 -3.60
C PHE A 148 -14.32 0.89 -3.75
N VAL A 149 -13.01 0.63 -3.68
CA VAL A 149 -12.00 1.70 -3.77
C VAL A 149 -11.75 2.10 -5.22
N GLN A 150 -11.64 1.13 -6.15
CA GLN A 150 -11.36 1.44 -7.56
C GLN A 150 -12.42 2.33 -8.26
N PRO A 151 -13.75 2.11 -8.11
CA PRO A 151 -14.73 3.01 -8.73
C PRO A 151 -14.65 4.44 -8.20
N ARG A 152 -14.38 4.61 -6.90
CA ARG A 152 -14.19 5.91 -6.26
C ARG A 152 -13.01 6.67 -6.86
N VAL A 153 -11.87 6.00 -7.02
CA VAL A 153 -10.69 6.55 -7.71
C VAL A 153 -11.03 6.98 -9.15
N ASN A 154 -11.74 6.14 -9.90
CA ASN A 154 -12.11 6.45 -11.28
C ASN A 154 -13.07 7.66 -11.38
N ASN A 155 -14.03 7.77 -10.46
CA ASN A 155 -14.95 8.90 -10.38
C ASN A 155 -14.21 10.21 -10.08
N LEU A 156 -13.25 10.18 -9.15
CA LEU A 156 -12.41 11.32 -8.82
C LEU A 156 -11.62 11.81 -10.05
N ILE A 157 -10.99 10.89 -10.78
CA ILE A 157 -10.23 11.23 -12.00
C ILE A 157 -11.15 11.85 -13.06
N ARG A 158 -12.37 11.31 -13.25
CA ARG A 158 -13.34 11.85 -14.21
C ARG A 158 -13.77 13.27 -13.85
N TYR A 159 -13.98 13.55 -12.57
CA TYR A 159 -14.39 14.88 -12.10
C TYR A 159 -13.31 15.95 -12.35
N TYR A 160 -12.03 15.61 -12.17
CA TYR A 160 -10.92 16.58 -12.31
C TYR A 160 -10.38 16.72 -13.75
N LYS A 161 -10.68 15.79 -14.67
CA LYS A 161 -10.33 15.88 -16.10
C LYS A 161 -11.53 15.55 -17.00
N PRO A 162 -12.49 16.48 -17.17
CA PRO A 162 -13.57 16.33 -18.15
C PRO A 162 -12.99 16.53 -19.56
N GLY A 163 -12.76 15.46 -20.33
CA GLY A 163 -12.27 15.56 -21.72
C GLY A 163 -11.38 14.40 -22.21
N LEU A 164 -11.06 13.43 -21.36
CA LEU A 164 -10.44 12.16 -21.79
C LEU A 164 -11.56 11.12 -21.99
N GLU A 165 -12.28 11.19 -23.11
CA GLU A 165 -13.05 10.06 -23.66
C GLU A 165 -12.25 9.40 -24.77
#